data_AF-A0A233SAX3-F1
#
_entry.id   AF-A0A233SAX3-F1
#
_cell.length_a   1.000
_cell.length_b   1.000
_cell.length_c   1.000
_cell.angle_alpha   90.00
_cell.angle_beta   90.00
_cell.angle_gamma   90.00
#
_symmetry.space_group_name_H-M   'P 1'
#
loop_
_entity.id
_entity.type
_entity.pdbx_description
1 polymer ?
#
loop_
_entity_poly.entity_id
_entity_poly.type
_entity_poly.pdbx_seq_one_letter_code
_entity_poly.pdbx_strand_id
1 'polypeptide(L)'
;MTLVVQGLLLPVAVRWAKLPPDTSVDEKHDLAETVAINEAIKVMPQLAVDLRSEPKIVEWLRQEYEAHLASVRARSAGAHGDPAVLQHQNCLALRLALIAHERGTVVRLRDERRIDDTVLRRLRAALDSEEIRLSGGAAVE
;
A
#
# COMPACT_ATOMS: atom_id res chain seq x y z
N MET A 1 -57.07 -0.50 -21.42
CA MET A 1 -56.09 0.09 -20.49
C MET A 1 -55.29 -1.04 -19.88
N THR A 2 -53.98 -0.92 -20.03
CA THR A 2 -52.91 -1.90 -19.91
C THR A 2 -52.37 -2.08 -18.50
N LEU A 3 -51.70 -3.23 -18.26
CA LEU A 3 -50.71 -3.54 -17.21
C LEU A 3 -51.32 -3.70 -15.79
N VAL A 4 -51.10 -4.78 -15.05
CA VAL A 4 -49.81 -5.29 -14.58
C VAL A 4 -49.95 -6.81 -14.25
N VAL A 5 -49.44 -7.68 -15.12
CA VAL A 5 -49.14 -9.10 -14.82
C VAL A 5 -47.74 -9.41 -15.32
N GLN A 6 -46.75 -8.64 -14.87
CA GLN A 6 -45.35 -8.86 -15.26
C GLN A 6 -44.38 -8.49 -14.13
N GLY A 7 -44.72 -8.90 -12.91
CA GLY A 7 -43.88 -8.72 -11.72
C GLY A 7 -43.12 -9.97 -11.29
N LEU A 8 -42.86 -10.94 -12.18
CA LEU A 8 -42.29 -12.23 -11.76
C LEU A 8 -41.28 -12.86 -12.74
N LEU A 9 -40.39 -12.06 -13.34
CA LEU A 9 -39.28 -12.61 -14.15
C LEU A 9 -37.88 -12.07 -13.82
N LEU A 10 -37.72 -11.29 -12.74
CA LEU A 10 -36.44 -10.67 -12.38
C LEU A 10 -35.49 -11.41 -11.40
N PRO A 11 -35.78 -12.57 -10.76
CA PRO A 11 -34.79 -13.17 -9.86
C PRO A 11 -33.85 -14.19 -10.52
N VAL A 12 -34.01 -14.52 -11.81
CA VAL A 12 -33.15 -15.52 -12.48
C VAL A 12 -31.99 -14.89 -13.26
N ALA A 13 -32.17 -13.66 -13.76
CA ALA A 13 -31.14 -12.97 -14.55
C ALA A 13 -29.96 -12.45 -13.70
N VAL A 14 -30.16 -12.17 -12.42
CA VAL A 14 -29.07 -11.67 -11.54
C VAL A 14 -28.06 -12.77 -11.22
N ARG A 15 -28.45 -14.06 -11.26
CA ARG A 15 -27.52 -15.18 -11.07
C ARG A 15 -26.65 -15.48 -12.31
N TRP A 16 -26.99 -14.87 -13.45
CA TRP A 16 -26.25 -15.01 -14.71
C TRP A 16 -25.40 -13.80 -15.05
N ALA A 17 -25.55 -12.68 -14.32
CA ALA A 17 -24.58 -11.61 -14.30
C ALA A 17 -23.41 -12.00 -13.38
N LYS A 18 -22.71 -13.09 -13.74
CA LYS A 18 -21.30 -13.25 -13.39
C LYS A 18 -20.55 -12.19 -14.21
N LEU A 19 -20.68 -10.93 -13.79
CA LEU A 19 -19.80 -9.87 -14.26
C LEU A 19 -18.38 -10.38 -14.01
N PRO A 20 -17.50 -10.46 -15.01
CA PRO A 20 -16.08 -10.64 -14.76
C PRO A 20 -15.67 -9.61 -13.68
N PRO A 21 -14.79 -9.96 -12.73
CA PRO A 21 -14.25 -8.97 -11.82
C PRO A 21 -13.78 -7.77 -12.66
N ASP A 22 -14.17 -6.57 -12.24
CA ASP A 22 -13.93 -5.32 -12.96
C ASP A 22 -12.43 -5.00 -12.92
N THR A 23 -11.62 -5.75 -13.69
CA THR A 23 -10.16 -5.56 -13.82
C THR A 23 -9.83 -4.15 -14.32
N SER A 24 -10.82 -3.41 -14.84
CA SER A 24 -10.66 -2.03 -15.28
C SER A 24 -10.33 -1.08 -14.14
N VAL A 25 -10.74 -1.37 -12.90
CA VAL A 25 -10.42 -0.50 -11.74
C VAL A 25 -8.99 -0.74 -11.28
N ASP A 26 -8.59 -2.00 -11.16
CA ASP A 26 -7.22 -2.38 -10.76
C ASP A 26 -6.19 -1.94 -11.82
N GLU A 27 -6.49 -2.13 -13.11
CA GLU A 27 -5.65 -1.64 -14.21
C GLU A 27 -5.51 -0.11 -14.21
N LYS A 28 -6.59 0.63 -13.90
CA LYS A 28 -6.54 2.10 -13.77
C LYS A 28 -5.74 2.52 -12.55
N HIS A 29 -5.83 1.76 -11.45
CA HIS A 29 -5.08 2.03 -10.23
C HIS A 29 -3.57 1.83 -10.45
N ASP A 30 -3.16 0.68 -10.99
CA ASP A 30 -1.76 0.37 -11.30
C ASP A 30 -1.15 1.39 -12.28
N LEU A 31 -1.94 1.83 -13.27
CA LEU A 31 -1.53 2.88 -14.19
C LEU A 31 -1.32 4.20 -13.47
N ALA A 32 -2.27 4.63 -12.63
CA ALA A 32 -2.18 5.86 -11.88
C ALA A 32 -0.97 5.85 -10.92
N GLU A 33 -0.75 4.74 -10.22
CA GLU A 33 0.38 4.54 -9.32
C GLU A 33 1.71 4.58 -10.08
N THR A 34 1.81 3.84 -11.18
CA THR A 34 3.00 3.84 -12.06
C THR A 34 3.34 5.24 -12.54
N VAL A 35 2.34 6.01 -12.99
CA VAL A 35 2.54 7.39 -13.47
C VAL A 35 2.99 8.29 -12.32
N ALA A 36 2.33 8.22 -11.17
CA ALA A 36 2.66 9.05 -10.01
C ALA A 36 4.11 8.83 -9.53
N ILE A 37 4.54 7.58 -9.39
CA ILE A 37 5.91 7.24 -8.97
C ILE A 37 6.93 7.69 -10.03
N ASN A 38 6.64 7.49 -11.31
CA ASN A 38 7.53 7.89 -12.40
C ASN A 38 7.72 9.42 -12.44
N GLU A 39 6.65 10.20 -12.30
CA GLU A 39 6.74 11.66 -12.19
C GLU A 39 7.49 12.10 -10.93
N ALA A 40 7.30 11.41 -9.80
CA ALA A 40 8.06 11.68 -8.58
C ALA A 40 9.57 11.46 -8.78
N ILE A 41 9.97 10.37 -9.43
CA ILE A 41 11.39 10.11 -9.76
C ILE A 41 11.94 11.21 -10.68
N LYS A 42 11.19 11.63 -11.71
CA LYS A 42 11.62 12.67 -12.65
C LYS A 42 11.87 14.02 -11.98
N VAL A 43 11.01 14.43 -11.04
CA VAL A 43 11.12 15.73 -10.37
C VAL A 43 12.08 15.71 -9.17
N MET A 44 12.44 14.53 -8.67
CA MET A 44 13.29 14.35 -7.49
C MET A 44 14.63 15.13 -7.54
N PRO A 45 15.39 15.16 -8.66
CA PRO A 45 16.64 15.91 -8.71
C PRO A 45 16.44 17.42 -8.51
N GLN A 46 15.38 17.99 -9.07
CA GLN A 46 15.05 19.40 -8.90
C GLN A 46 14.66 19.69 -7.45
N LEU A 47 13.76 18.89 -6.88
CA LEU A 47 13.35 19.04 -5.47
C LEU A 47 14.53 18.88 -4.51
N ALA A 48 15.49 17.99 -4.83
CA ALA A 48 16.70 17.82 -4.03
C ALA A 48 17.57 19.09 -4.02
N VAL A 49 17.69 19.78 -5.15
CA VAL A 49 18.39 21.08 -5.24
C VAL A 49 17.64 22.13 -4.42
N ASP A 50 16.32 22.24 -4.59
CA ASP A 50 15.50 23.24 -3.93
C ASP A 50 15.52 23.09 -2.40
N LEU A 51 15.47 21.84 -1.92
CA LEU A 51 15.54 21.49 -0.49
C LEU A 51 16.98 21.41 0.05
N ARG A 52 17.99 21.56 -0.80
CA ARG A 52 19.42 21.39 -0.46
C ARG A 52 19.70 20.05 0.22
N SER A 53 19.08 18.99 -0.30
CA SER A 53 19.18 17.64 0.23
C SER A 53 20.58 17.04 0.00
N GLU A 54 21.04 16.22 0.95
CA GLU A 54 22.32 15.52 0.83
C GLU A 54 22.26 14.47 -0.31
N PRO A 55 23.29 14.37 -1.18
CA PRO A 55 23.29 13.44 -2.31
C PRO A 55 23.03 11.98 -1.93
N LYS A 56 23.54 11.56 -0.76
CA LYS A 56 23.33 10.20 -0.24
C LYS A 56 21.85 9.91 0.05
N ILE A 57 21.12 10.88 0.58
CA ILE A 57 19.68 10.74 0.88
C ILE A 57 18.88 10.67 -0.42
N VAL A 58 19.24 11.50 -1.40
CA VAL A 58 18.59 11.53 -2.72
C VAL A 58 18.77 10.19 -3.42
N GLU A 59 19.98 9.64 -3.40
CA GLU A 59 20.28 8.35 -4.02
C GLU A 59 19.54 7.20 -3.35
N TRP A 60 19.51 7.18 -2.01
CA TRP A 60 18.73 6.18 -1.28
C TRP A 60 17.22 6.27 -1.62
N LEU A 61 16.67 7.49 -1.66
CA LEU A 61 15.25 7.69 -1.99
C LEU A 61 14.94 7.30 -3.44
N ARG A 62 15.85 7.60 -4.38
CA ARG A 62 15.72 7.18 -5.78
C ARG A 62 15.65 5.66 -5.91
N GLN A 63 16.55 4.94 -5.24
CA GLN A 63 16.55 3.48 -5.24
C GLN A 63 15.26 2.90 -4.67
N GLU A 64 14.73 3.48 -3.59
CA GLU A 64 13.45 3.07 -3.00
C GLU A 64 12.29 3.26 -3.99
N TYR A 65 12.20 4.42 -4.63
CA TYR A 65 11.15 4.71 -5.62
C TYR A 65 11.26 3.83 -6.87
N GLU A 66 12.47 3.52 -7.32
CA GLU A 66 12.71 2.62 -8.46
C GLU A 66 12.32 1.17 -8.13
N ALA A 67 12.66 0.68 -6.93
CA ALA A 67 12.24 -0.63 -6.46
C ALA A 67 10.71 -0.72 -6.35
N HIS A 68 10.07 0.33 -5.84
CA HIS A 68 8.62 0.42 -5.78
C HIS A 68 7.99 0.41 -7.18
N LEU A 69 8.50 1.23 -8.11
CA LEU A 69 8.05 1.24 -9.50
C LEU A 69 8.18 -0.13 -10.20
N ALA A 70 9.27 -0.85 -9.93
CA ALA A 70 9.48 -2.20 -10.47
C ALA A 70 8.43 -3.18 -9.94
N SER A 71 8.12 -3.12 -8.64
CA SER A 71 7.09 -3.96 -8.02
C SER A 71 5.69 -3.71 -8.60
N VAL A 72 5.29 -2.44 -8.77
CA VAL A 72 3.98 -2.06 -9.35
C VAL A 72 3.86 -2.52 -10.80
N ARG A 73 4.91 -2.33 -11.61
CA ARG A 73 4.92 -2.78 -13.01
C ARG A 73 4.83 -4.31 -13.14
N ALA A 74 5.54 -5.04 -12.29
CA ALA A 74 5.49 -6.50 -12.30
C ALA A 74 4.12 -7.02 -11.85
N ARG A 75 3.48 -6.38 -10.86
CA ARG A 75 2.10 -6.66 -10.45
C ARG A 75 1.11 -6.44 -11.60
N SER A 76 1.19 -5.28 -12.27
CA SER A 76 0.34 -4.92 -13.41
C SER A 76 0.50 -5.87 -14.61
N ALA A 77 1.72 -6.41 -14.82
CA ALA A 77 1.99 -7.43 -15.83
C ALA A 77 1.48 -8.83 -15.45
N GLY A 78 0.87 -9.01 -14.27
CA GLY A 78 0.45 -10.31 -13.75
C GLY A 78 1.62 -11.21 -13.32
N ALA A 79 2.84 -10.68 -13.24
CA ALA A 79 4.07 -11.42 -12.95
C ALA A 79 4.29 -11.54 -11.42
N HIS A 80 3.36 -12.20 -10.72
CA HIS A 80 3.38 -12.32 -9.26
C HIS A 80 4.62 -13.10 -8.73
N GLY A 81 5.27 -13.89 -9.58
CA GLY A 81 6.54 -14.57 -9.28
C GLY A 81 7.80 -13.80 -9.68
N ASP A 82 7.65 -12.55 -10.14
CA ASP A 82 8.79 -11.70 -10.49
C ASP A 82 9.63 -11.38 -9.23
N PRO A 83 10.97 -11.43 -9.33
CA PRO A 83 11.84 -11.10 -8.20
C PRO A 83 11.54 -9.73 -7.57
N ALA A 84 11.06 -8.74 -8.33
CA ALA A 84 10.72 -7.42 -7.80
C ALA A 84 9.49 -7.46 -6.87
N VAL A 85 8.46 -8.25 -7.22
CA VAL A 85 7.26 -8.45 -6.39
C VAL A 85 7.65 -9.18 -5.11
N LEU A 86 8.41 -10.27 -5.23
CA LEU A 86 8.87 -11.05 -4.09
C LEU A 86 9.77 -10.23 -3.16
N GLN A 87 10.69 -9.43 -3.71
CA GLN A 87 11.54 -8.55 -2.91
C GLN A 87 10.73 -7.50 -2.16
N HIS A 88 9.73 -6.91 -2.81
CA HIS A 88 8.83 -5.96 -2.18
C HIS A 88 8.03 -6.60 -1.04
N GLN A 89 7.43 -7.78 -1.27
CA GLN A 89 6.71 -8.54 -0.25
C GLN A 89 7.62 -8.91 0.94
N ASN A 90 8.85 -9.35 0.68
CA ASN A 90 9.83 -9.65 1.73
C ASN A 90 10.21 -8.41 2.55
N CYS A 91 10.38 -7.26 1.89
CA CYS A 91 10.66 -5.98 2.56
C CYS A 91 9.48 -5.57 3.46
N LEU A 92 8.26 -5.64 2.94
CA LEU A 92 7.03 -5.35 3.71
C LEU A 92 6.89 -6.28 4.91
N ALA A 93 7.08 -7.58 4.72
CA ALA A 93 7.01 -8.57 5.79
C ALA A 93 8.02 -8.28 6.90
N LEU A 94 9.27 -7.94 6.54
CA LEU A 94 10.28 -7.56 7.50
C LEU A 94 9.89 -6.29 8.27
N ARG A 95 9.38 -5.27 7.56
CA ARG A 95 8.97 -4.00 8.19
C ARG A 95 7.81 -4.17 9.16
N LEU A 96 6.82 -4.99 8.80
CA LEU A 96 5.71 -5.34 9.69
C LEU A 96 6.19 -6.10 10.94
N ALA A 97 7.14 -7.03 10.76
CA ALA A 97 7.74 -7.75 11.89
C ALA A 97 8.51 -6.80 12.84
N LEU A 98 9.22 -5.81 12.29
CA LEU A 98 9.89 -4.77 13.09
C LEU A 98 8.89 -3.92 13.88
N ILE A 99 7.79 -3.49 13.26
CA ILE A 99 6.73 -2.72 13.95
C ILE A 99 6.12 -3.53 15.09
N ALA A 100 5.85 -4.82 14.87
CA ALA A 100 5.36 -5.71 15.92
C ALA A 100 6.36 -5.81 17.09
N HIS A 101 7.65 -5.85 16.80
CA HIS A 101 8.71 -5.84 17.81
C HIS A 101 8.80 -4.51 18.58
N GLU A 102 8.70 -3.38 17.88
CA GLU A 102 8.66 -2.05 18.49
C GLU A 102 7.47 -1.90 19.44
N ARG A 103 6.28 -2.35 19.02
CA ARG A 103 5.08 -2.37 19.85
C ARG A 103 5.29 -3.14 21.14
N GLY A 104 5.90 -4.33 21.07
CA GLY A 104 6.27 -5.12 22.25
C GLY A 104 7.24 -4.39 23.17
N THR A 105 8.20 -3.66 22.59
CA THR A 105 9.17 -2.86 23.35
C THR A 105 8.49 -1.70 24.10
N VAL A 106 7.57 -0.98 23.46
CA VAL A 106 6.83 0.12 24.09
C VAL A 106 5.96 -0.40 25.25
N VAL A 107 5.31 -1.55 25.08
CA VAL A 107 4.54 -2.21 26.16
C VAL A 107 5.46 -2.55 27.33
N ARG A 108 6.62 -3.17 27.07
CA ARG A 108 7.60 -3.50 28.11
C ARG A 108 8.08 -2.26 28.87
N LEU A 109 8.36 -1.16 28.18
CA LEU A 109 8.77 0.10 28.84
C LEU A 109 7.69 0.62 29.79
N ARG A 110 6.41 0.45 29.46
CA ARG A 110 5.30 0.80 30.36
C ARG A 110 5.26 -0.13 31.56
N ASP A 111 5.42 -1.44 31.34
CA ASP A 111 5.39 -2.44 32.41
C ASP A 111 6.54 -2.23 33.42
N GLU A 112 7.71 -1.81 32.93
CA GLU A 112 8.86 -1.39 33.72
C GLU A 112 8.70 0.01 34.37
N ARG A 113 7.53 0.67 34.18
CA ARG A 113 7.22 2.04 34.64
C ARG A 113 8.20 3.11 34.16
N ARG A 114 8.89 2.87 33.03
CA ARG A 114 9.80 3.84 32.40
C ARG A 114 9.08 4.91 31.59
N ILE A 115 7.86 4.59 31.14
CA ILE A 115 6.95 5.52 30.45
C ILE A 115 5.57 5.44 31.09
N ASP A 116 4.80 6.53 30.98
CA ASP A 116 3.40 6.57 31.40
C ASP A 116 2.45 6.12 30.28
N ASP A 117 1.16 5.99 30.64
CA ASP A 117 0.10 5.55 29.74
C ASP A 117 -0.19 6.55 28.60
N THR A 118 0.09 7.83 28.80
CA THR A 118 -0.07 8.86 27.76
C THR A 118 1.00 8.70 26.69
N VAL A 119 2.25 8.46 27.09
CA VAL A 119 3.36 8.16 26.16
C VAL A 119 3.12 6.85 25.43
N LEU A 120 2.67 5.80 26.12
CA LEU A 120 2.30 4.52 25.51
C LEU A 120 1.24 4.70 24.41
N ARG A 121 0.14 5.43 24.70
CA ARG A 121 -0.91 5.68 23.71
C ARG A 121 -0.40 6.42 22.48
N ARG A 122 0.45 7.44 22.67
CA ARG A 122 1.01 8.23 21.56
C ARG A 122 1.91 7.40 20.66
N LEU A 123 2.81 6.60 21.24
CA LEU A 123 3.71 5.74 20.47
C LEU A 123 2.95 4.64 19.74
N ARG A 124 1.97 4.01 20.39
CA ARG A 124 1.14 2.99 19.75
C ARG A 124 0.35 3.55 18.56
N ALA A 125 -0.26 4.73 18.70
CA ALA A 125 -0.98 5.37 17.59
C ALA A 125 -0.08 5.68 16.39
N ALA A 126 1.17 6.07 16.63
CA ALA A 126 2.15 6.28 15.56
C ALA A 126 2.50 4.97 14.83
N LEU A 127 2.74 3.89 15.58
CA LEU A 127 3.02 2.56 15.02
C LEU A 127 1.81 1.99 14.26
N ASP A 128 0.61 2.14 14.80
CA ASP A 128 -0.63 1.68 14.15
C ASP A 128 -0.86 2.43 12.82
N SER A 129 -0.56 3.74 12.77
CA SER A 129 -0.64 4.53 11.54
C SER A 129 0.40 4.11 10.50
N GLU A 130 1.60 3.73 10.94
CA GLU A 130 2.61 3.17 10.05
C GLU A 130 2.24 1.77 9.54
N GLU A 131 1.70 0.91 10.40
CA GLU A 131 1.21 -0.41 10.01
C GLU A 131 0.08 -0.28 8.98
N ILE A 132 -0.93 0.56 9.23
CA ILE A 132 -2.02 0.79 8.26
C ILE A 132 -1.49 1.33 6.93
N ARG A 133 -0.48 2.19 6.94
CA ARG A 133 0.14 2.69 5.70
C ARG A 133 0.83 1.58 4.91
N LEU A 134 1.52 0.67 5.59
CA LEU A 134 2.23 -0.44 4.95
C LEU A 134 1.29 -1.57 4.51
N SER A 135 0.33 -1.94 5.36
CA SER A 135 -0.68 -2.95 5.08
C SER A 135 -1.75 -2.45 4.12
N GLY A 136 -2.05 -1.16 4.10
CA GLY A 136 -2.98 -0.54 3.14
C GLY A 136 -2.46 -0.57 1.70
N GLY A 137 -1.14 -0.62 1.50
CA GLY A 137 -0.54 -0.94 0.21
C GLY A 137 -0.54 -2.44 -0.14
N ALA A 138 -0.71 -3.32 0.85
CA ALA A 138 -0.78 -4.77 0.68
C ALA A 138 -2.22 -5.33 0.64
N ALA A 139 -3.21 -4.60 1.16
CA ALA A 139 -4.62 -5.00 1.21
C ALA A 139 -5.42 -4.68 -0.06
N VAL A 140 -4.74 -4.14 -1.09
CA VAL A 140 -5.25 -4.03 -2.46
C VAL A 140 -4.84 -5.27 -3.30
N GLU A 141 -4.16 -6.26 -2.70
CA GLU A 141 -4.03 -7.64 -3.25
C GLU A 141 -5.23 -8.52 -2.86
#